data_AF-A0AAZ1XZI0-F1
#
_entry.id   AF-A0AAZ1XZI0-F1
#
_cell.length_a   1.000
_cell.length_b   1.000
_cell.length_c   1.000
_cell.angle_alpha   90.00
_cell.angle_beta   90.00
_cell.angle_gamma   90.00
#
_symmetry.space_group_name_H-M   'P 1'
#
loop_
_entity.id
_entity.type
_entity.pdbx_description
1 polymer ?
#
loop_
_entity_poly.entity_id
_entity_poly.type
_entity_poly.pdbx_seq_one_letter_code
_entity_poly.pdbx_strand_id
1 'polypeptide(L)'
;MTGFKKFQYLGQLCQEGHQIKEARVPCSSLLTYHRELLVTRLRSIQCILDNLFTCGFFCQEDVEIVQQTATKADQVRKILELVQCKGEEACEYLIFIIYKVCDAYIDLQPWLKEINYNPSEDVTVMKVVNTDPNSWPFFR
;
A
#
# COMPACT_ATOMS: atom_id res chain seq x y z
N MET A 1 -13.83 33.57 -14.51
CA MET A 1 -12.82 32.75 -15.22
C MET A 1 -11.44 33.12 -14.68
N THR A 2 -10.98 32.40 -13.66
CA THR A 2 -9.62 32.47 -13.06
C THR A 2 -9.66 31.45 -11.92
N GLY A 3 -8.78 30.47 -11.76
CA GLY A 3 -7.63 30.03 -12.53
C GLY A 3 -7.19 28.69 -11.94
N PHE A 4 -7.00 27.71 -12.82
CA PHE A 4 -6.46 26.37 -12.54
C PHE A 4 -4.96 26.42 -12.18
N LYS A 5 -4.59 27.02 -11.03
CA LYS A 5 -3.19 27.09 -10.58
C LYS A 5 -3.01 26.91 -9.08
N LYS A 6 -3.48 25.79 -8.51
CA LYS A 6 -3.13 25.39 -7.13
C LYS A 6 -2.51 23.99 -7.00
N PHE A 7 -2.02 23.42 -8.09
CA PHE A 7 -1.44 22.06 -8.13
C PHE A 7 0.09 22.01 -8.26
N GLN A 8 0.82 23.10 -8.00
CA GLN A 8 2.29 23.08 -8.19
C GLN A 8 3.13 23.71 -7.05
N TYR A 9 2.53 24.03 -5.90
CA TYR A 9 3.25 24.67 -4.78
C TYR A 9 2.93 24.08 -3.39
N LEU A 10 2.55 22.81 -3.32
CA LEU A 10 2.43 22.07 -2.05
C LEU A 10 3.31 20.82 -2.05
N GLY A 11 4.44 20.87 -2.77
CA GLY A 11 5.47 19.82 -2.80
C GLY A 11 6.67 20.09 -1.87
N GLN A 12 6.60 21.11 -1.02
CA GLN A 12 7.69 21.50 -0.14
C GLN A 12 7.09 22.25 1.05
N LEU A 13 6.92 21.55 2.17
CA LEU A 13 6.84 22.03 3.57
C LEU A 13 6.01 21.06 4.43
N CYS A 14 6.51 19.84 4.59
CA CYS A 14 6.24 19.01 5.77
C CYS A 14 7.55 18.31 6.15
N GLN A 15 8.54 19.09 6.61
CA GLN A 15 9.62 18.58 7.43
C GLN A 15 9.42 19.16 8.82
N GLU A 16 8.53 18.54 9.61
CA GLU A 16 8.47 18.73 11.05
C GLU A 16 8.67 17.36 11.70
N GLY A 17 9.60 17.32 12.65
CA GLY A 17 10.45 16.16 12.90
C GLY A 17 9.84 15.03 13.72
N HIS A 18 10.48 13.85 13.61
CA HIS A 18 10.43 12.85 14.67
C HIS A 18 11.60 11.85 14.54
N GLN A 19 12.47 11.85 15.57
CA GLN A 19 13.34 10.77 16.06
C GLN A 19 14.09 9.88 15.07
N ILE A 20 15.42 10.00 15.09
CA ILE A 20 16.37 9.00 14.57
C ILE A 20 16.19 7.70 15.39
N LYS A 21 15.22 6.87 15.00
CA LYS A 21 15.26 5.43 15.20
C LYS A 21 16.04 4.85 14.03
N GLU A 22 16.81 3.77 14.25
CA GLU A 22 17.68 3.10 13.25
C GLU A 22 17.20 3.32 11.82
N ALA A 23 18.09 3.76 10.92
CA ALA A 23 17.75 4.14 9.54
C ALA A 23 17.23 2.94 8.73
N ARG A 24 16.00 2.49 9.04
CA ARG A 24 15.21 1.59 8.22
C ARG A 24 14.89 2.35 6.95
N VAL A 25 15.11 1.68 5.83
CA VAL A 25 14.72 2.24 4.53
C VAL A 25 13.23 2.53 4.60
N PRO A 26 12.77 3.75 4.30
CA PRO A 26 11.36 4.05 4.33
C PRO A 26 10.60 3.17 3.33
N CYS A 27 9.47 2.62 3.76
CA CYS A 27 8.52 1.84 3.00
C CYS A 27 8.09 2.57 1.74
N SER A 28 7.87 3.89 1.79
CA SER A 28 7.58 4.69 0.59
C SER A 28 8.68 4.57 -0.50
N SER A 29 9.95 4.56 -0.11
CA SER A 29 11.08 4.33 -1.02
C SER A 29 11.13 2.89 -1.54
N LEU A 30 10.82 1.90 -0.69
CA LEU A 30 10.74 0.50 -1.11
C LEU A 30 9.62 0.28 -2.15
N LEU A 31 8.44 0.87 -1.92
CA LEU A 31 7.32 0.82 -2.86
C LEU A 31 7.65 1.51 -4.18
N THR A 32 8.38 2.63 -4.13
CA THR A 32 8.84 3.33 -5.34
C THR A 32 9.86 2.50 -6.11
N TYR A 33 10.88 1.97 -5.43
CA TYR A 33 11.95 1.20 -6.05
C TYR A 33 11.44 -0.10 -6.68
N HIS A 34 10.54 -0.81 -6.00
CA HIS A 34 9.97 -2.07 -6.48
C HIS A 34 8.61 -1.91 -7.18
N ARG A 35 8.26 -0.70 -7.65
CA ARG A 35 6.95 -0.40 -8.24
C ARG A 35 6.57 -1.37 -9.35
N GLU A 36 7.46 -1.65 -10.30
CA GLU A 36 7.16 -2.54 -11.43
C GLU A 36 6.88 -3.98 -10.98
N LEU A 37 7.65 -4.47 -9.99
CA LEU A 37 7.45 -5.77 -9.39
C LEU A 37 6.06 -5.86 -8.74
N LEU A 38 5.71 -4.87 -7.94
CA LEU A 38 4.43 -4.81 -7.24
C LEU A 38 3.26 -4.73 -8.21
N VAL A 39 3.35 -3.87 -9.22
CA VAL A 39 2.33 -3.74 -10.28
C VAL A 39 2.08 -5.06 -11.03
N THR A 40 3.12 -5.87 -11.19
CA THR A 40 3.03 -7.15 -11.92
C THR A 40 2.54 -8.30 -11.04
N ARG A 41 2.92 -8.32 -9.76
CA ARG A 41 2.72 -9.48 -8.87
C ARG A 41 1.56 -9.33 -7.89
N LEU A 42 1.06 -8.12 -7.67
CA LEU A 42 -0.05 -7.86 -6.75
C LEU A 42 -1.36 -8.23 -7.45
N ARG A 43 -1.92 -9.41 -7.12
CA ARG A 43 -3.10 -9.96 -7.81
C ARG A 43 -4.42 -9.66 -7.11
N SER A 44 -4.45 -9.77 -5.78
CA SER A 44 -5.67 -9.59 -4.98
C SER A 44 -5.83 -8.12 -4.57
N ILE A 45 -6.42 -7.32 -5.47
CA ILE A 45 -6.62 -5.87 -5.28
C ILE A 45 -7.65 -5.59 -4.18
N GLN A 46 -8.76 -6.32 -4.18
CA GLN A 46 -9.85 -6.09 -3.24
C GLN A 46 -9.41 -6.34 -1.79
N CYS A 47 -8.60 -7.37 -1.55
CA CYS A 47 -8.05 -7.63 -0.22
C CYS A 47 -7.23 -6.45 0.32
N ILE A 48 -6.50 -5.76 -0.54
CA ILE A 48 -5.75 -4.57 -0.13
C ILE A 48 -6.69 -3.41 0.17
N LEU A 49 -7.65 -3.15 -0.73
CA LEU A 49 -8.61 -2.06 -0.56
C LEU A 49 -9.44 -2.23 0.70
N ASP A 50 -9.94 -3.44 0.98
CA ASP A 50 -10.74 -3.73 2.18
C ASP A 50 -9.96 -3.44 3.46
N ASN A 51 -8.70 -3.86 3.53
CA ASN A 51 -7.85 -3.65 4.71
C ASN A 51 -7.46 -2.17 4.85
N LEU A 52 -7.07 -1.50 3.78
CA LEU A 52 -6.75 -0.06 3.80
C LEU A 52 -7.96 0.79 4.20
N PHE A 53 -9.15 0.43 3.71
CA PHE A 53 -10.40 1.11 4.06
C PHE A 53 -10.80 0.85 5.52
N THR A 54 -10.78 -0.41 5.95
CA THR A 54 -11.16 -0.80 7.32
C THR A 54 -10.25 -0.19 8.36
N CYS A 55 -8.96 -0.07 8.06
CA CYS A 55 -7.98 0.58 8.94
C CYS A 55 -8.02 2.12 8.88
N GLY A 56 -8.85 2.70 7.99
CA GLY A 56 -9.05 4.14 7.89
C GLY A 56 -8.01 4.90 7.06
N PHE A 57 -7.06 4.20 6.41
CA PHE A 57 -6.10 4.85 5.51
C PHE A 57 -6.75 5.32 4.21
N PHE A 58 -7.69 4.53 3.70
CA PHE A 58 -8.47 4.89 2.51
C PHE A 58 -9.89 5.28 2.93
N CYS A 59 -10.41 6.36 2.33
CA CYS A 59 -11.83 6.66 2.40
C CYS A 59 -12.59 5.98 1.25
N GLN A 60 -13.92 6.09 1.24
CA GLN A 60 -14.74 5.54 0.17
C GLN A 60 -14.36 6.12 -1.20
N GLU A 61 -14.05 7.41 -1.27
CA GLU A 61 -13.61 8.07 -2.51
C GLU A 61 -12.31 7.46 -3.04
N ASP A 62 -11.33 7.20 -2.18
CA ASP A 62 -10.07 6.55 -2.57
C ASP A 62 -10.33 5.15 -3.17
N VAL A 63 -11.22 4.37 -2.55
CA VAL A 63 -11.61 3.03 -3.04
C VAL A 63 -12.28 3.12 -4.41
N GLU A 64 -13.24 4.04 -4.57
CA GLU A 64 -13.94 4.25 -5.84
C GLU A 64 -12.99 4.69 -6.96
N ILE A 65 -12.04 5.59 -6.67
CA ILE A 65 -11.01 6.02 -7.62
C ILE A 65 -10.17 4.83 -8.11
N VAL A 66 -9.76 3.93 -7.21
CA VAL A 66 -9.04 2.72 -7.62
C VAL A 66 -9.94 1.82 -8.46
N GLN A 67 -11.16 1.53 -8.00
CA GLN A 67 -12.06 0.61 -8.70
C GLN A 67 -12.47 1.08 -10.10
N GLN A 68 -12.57 2.40 -10.32
CA GLN A 68 -12.86 2.99 -11.63
C GLN A 68 -11.67 2.91 -12.61
N THR A 69 -10.49 2.54 -12.14
CA THR A 69 -9.29 2.40 -12.98
C THR A 69 -9.39 1.14 -13.85
N ALA A 70 -9.12 1.29 -15.16
CA ALA A 70 -9.48 0.32 -16.18
C ALA A 70 -8.75 -1.04 -16.12
N THR A 71 -7.46 -1.05 -15.75
CA THR A 71 -6.66 -2.28 -15.71
C THR A 71 -6.17 -2.58 -14.31
N LYS A 72 -6.00 -3.88 -13.97
CA LYS A 72 -5.45 -4.29 -12.67
C LYS A 72 -4.06 -3.68 -12.40
N ALA A 73 -3.21 -3.58 -13.41
CA ALA A 73 -1.91 -2.96 -13.29
C ALA A 73 -2.03 -1.47 -12.93
N ASP A 74 -2.95 -0.75 -13.58
CA ASP A 74 -3.21 0.65 -13.27
C ASP A 74 -3.86 0.82 -11.88
N GLN A 75 -4.70 -0.12 -11.45
CA GLN A 75 -5.24 -0.16 -10.08
C GLN A 75 -4.11 -0.27 -9.05
N VAL A 76 -3.15 -1.17 -9.26
CA VAL A 76 -1.99 -1.27 -8.36
C VAL A 76 -1.18 0.03 -8.36
N ARG A 77 -0.91 0.61 -9.53
CA ARG A 77 -0.23 1.91 -9.63
C ARG A 77 -0.95 2.98 -8.83
N LYS A 78 -2.29 3.02 -8.93
CA LYS A 78 -3.13 3.97 -8.20
C LYS A 78 -3.10 3.74 -6.70
N ILE A 79 -3.16 2.49 -6.25
CA ILE A 79 -3.01 2.14 -4.82
C ILE A 79 -1.65 2.63 -4.31
N LEU A 80 -0.56 2.31 -5.02
CA LEU A 80 0.79 2.73 -4.63
C LEU A 80 0.92 4.25 -4.54
N GLU A 81 0.31 4.98 -5.48
CA GLU A 81 0.26 6.45 -5.44
C GLU A 81 -0.49 6.96 -4.20
N LEU A 82 -1.69 6.44 -3.95
CA LEU A 82 -2.53 6.88 -2.85
C LEU A 82 -1.91 6.59 -1.48
N VAL A 83 -1.39 5.38 -1.24
CA VAL A 83 -0.74 5.06 0.06
C VAL A 83 0.46 5.95 0.33
N GLN A 84 1.25 6.29 -0.70
CA GLN A 84 2.37 7.21 -0.56
C GLN A 84 1.92 8.65 -0.26
N CYS A 85 0.77 9.07 -0.79
CA CYS A 85 0.16 10.35 -0.43
C CYS A 85 -0.40 10.39 1.00
N LYS A 86 -0.84 9.24 1.55
CA LYS A 86 -1.33 9.15 2.94
C LYS A 86 -0.19 9.20 3.97
N GLY A 87 0.99 8.69 3.61
CA GLY A 87 2.19 8.77 4.42
C GLY A 87 2.85 7.42 4.67
N GLU A 88 3.90 7.46 5.49
CA GLU A 88 4.78 6.32 5.70
C GLU A 88 4.09 5.13 6.40
N GLU A 89 3.20 5.41 7.36
CA GLU A 89 2.44 4.39 8.08
C GLU A 89 1.51 3.60 7.14
N ALA A 90 0.86 4.28 6.18
CA ALA A 90 0.02 3.63 5.17
C ALA A 90 0.86 2.77 4.21
N CYS A 91 2.07 3.23 3.88
CA CYS A 91 3.02 2.45 3.08
C CYS A 91 3.47 1.19 3.83
N GLU A 92 3.81 1.31 5.10
CA GLU A 92 4.19 0.16 5.92
C GLU A 92 3.04 -0.83 6.07
N TYR A 93 1.82 -0.33 6.32
CA TYR A 93 0.64 -1.19 6.45
C TYR A 93 0.32 -1.95 5.15
N LEU A 94 0.54 -1.35 3.98
CA LEU A 94 0.44 -2.07 2.70
C LEU A 94 1.40 -3.27 2.64
N ILE A 95 2.68 -3.06 3.01
CA ILE A 95 3.68 -4.13 3.04
C ILE A 95 3.30 -5.18 4.11
N PHE A 96 2.74 -4.74 5.23
CA PHE A 96 2.26 -5.61 6.29
C PHE A 96 1.10 -6.51 5.85
N ILE A 97 0.14 -5.98 5.05
CA ILE A 97 -0.93 -6.80 4.45
C ILE A 97 -0.32 -7.89 3.57
N ILE A 98 0.65 -7.55 2.72
CA ILE A 98 1.35 -8.51 1.84
C ILE A 98 2.09 -9.57 2.67
N TYR A 99 2.71 -9.16 3.78
CA TYR A 99 3.39 -10.05 4.71
C TYR A 99 2.44 -10.99 5.46
N LYS A 100 1.25 -10.51 5.87
CA LYS A 100 0.27 -11.31 6.62
C LYS A 100 -0.53 -12.26 5.75
N VAL A 101 -0.88 -11.86 4.53
CA VAL A 101 -1.70 -12.65 3.61
C VAL A 101 -0.80 -13.44 2.64
N CYS A 102 0.05 -14.30 3.20
CA CYS A 102 1.07 -15.04 2.44
C CYS A 102 0.50 -15.81 1.25
N ASP A 103 -0.66 -16.45 1.42
CA ASP A 103 -1.27 -17.30 0.40
C ASP A 103 -1.70 -16.51 -0.85
N ALA A 104 -2.26 -15.31 -0.66
CA ALA A 104 -2.69 -14.45 -1.76
C ALA A 104 -1.51 -13.74 -2.44
N TYR A 105 -0.38 -13.59 -1.75
CA TYR A 105 0.79 -12.85 -2.21
C TYR A 105 2.08 -13.69 -2.20
N ILE A 106 1.97 -14.98 -2.53
CA ILE A 106 3.11 -15.91 -2.50
C ILE A 106 4.28 -15.44 -3.38
N ASP A 107 4.00 -14.81 -4.53
CA ASP A 107 5.01 -14.30 -5.46
C ASP A 107 5.79 -13.09 -4.93
N LEU A 108 5.29 -12.44 -3.87
CA LEU A 108 5.91 -11.29 -3.21
C LEU A 108 6.70 -11.71 -1.95
N GLN A 109 6.58 -12.95 -1.50
CA GLN A 109 7.35 -13.46 -0.36
C GLN A 109 8.88 -13.43 -0.57
N PRO A 110 9.43 -13.74 -1.76
CA PRO A 110 10.86 -13.58 -2.01
C PRO A 110 11.32 -12.12 -1.87
N TRP A 111 10.49 -11.17 -2.31
CA TRP A 111 10.77 -9.75 -2.20
C TRP A 111 10.79 -9.28 -0.75
N LEU A 112 9.83 -9.70 0.07
CA LEU A 112 9.81 -9.39 1.51
C LEU A 112 11.08 -9.86 2.23
N LYS A 113 11.63 -11.01 1.82
CA LYS A 113 12.91 -11.53 2.35
C LYS A 113 14.10 -10.71 1.87
N GLU A 114 14.11 -10.29 0.61
CA GLU A 114 15.17 -9.47 0.01
C GLU A 114 15.32 -8.12 0.72
N ILE A 115 14.21 -7.46 1.02
CA ILE A 115 14.21 -6.18 1.75
C ILE A 115 14.37 -6.35 3.27
N ASN A 116 14.54 -7.59 3.74
CA ASN A 116 14.58 -7.98 5.15
C ASN A 116 13.43 -7.35 5.96
N TYR A 117 12.21 -7.42 5.41
CA TYR A 117 11.05 -6.77 5.99
C TYR A 117 10.75 -7.34 7.38
N ASN A 118 10.67 -6.44 8.35
CA ASN A 118 10.23 -6.74 9.70
C ASN A 118 9.22 -5.68 10.14
N PRO A 119 7.97 -6.06 10.44
CA PRO A 119 6.93 -5.10 10.75
C PRO A 119 7.24 -4.33 12.05
N SER A 120 6.93 -3.03 12.07
CA SER A 120 6.98 -2.21 13.28
C SER A 120 5.87 -2.57 14.27
N GLU A 121 6.06 -2.20 15.54
CA GLU A 121 5.02 -2.37 16.56
C GLU A 121 3.73 -1.64 16.16
N ASP A 122 3.86 -0.49 15.50
CA ASP A 122 2.76 0.38 15.06
C ASP A 122 1.80 -0.36 14.10
N VAL A 123 2.33 -1.10 13.11
CA VAL A 123 1.48 -1.85 12.18
C VAL A 123 1.06 -3.22 12.73
N THR A 124 1.82 -3.81 13.67
CA THR A 124 1.48 -5.15 14.22
C THR A 124 0.20 -5.18 15.03
N VAL A 125 -0.20 -4.05 15.63
CA VAL A 125 -1.47 -3.91 16.34
C VAL A 125 -2.67 -3.77 15.41
N MET A 126 -2.42 -3.48 14.12
CA MET A 126 -3.47 -3.32 13.12
C MET A 126 -3.99 -4.69 12.66
N LYS A 127 -5.31 -4.78 12.48
CA LYS A 127 -5.96 -6.01 12.01
C LYS A 127 -5.76 -6.16 10.50
N VAL A 128 -5.35 -7.35 10.06
CA VAL A 128 -5.36 -7.74 8.64
C VAL A 128 -6.30 -8.93 8.47
N VAL A 129 -7.22 -8.83 7.51
CA VAL A 129 -8.16 -9.90 7.15
C VAL A 129 -7.83 -10.39 5.75
N ASN A 130 -7.61 -11.70 5.59
CA ASN A 130 -7.53 -12.29 4.26
C ASN A 130 -8.95 -12.35 3.66
N THR A 131 -9.25 -11.47 2.72
CA THR A 131 -10.52 -11.47 1.95
C THR A 131 -10.34 -12.02 0.54
N ASP A 132 -9.20 -12.64 0.23
CA ASP A 132 -8.95 -13.21 -1.09
C ASP A 132 -9.87 -14.44 -1.34
N PRO A 133 -10.74 -14.40 -2.36
CA PRO A 133 -11.71 -15.46 -2.60
C PRO A 133 -11.06 -16.78 -3.07
N ASN A 134 -9.85 -16.72 -3.65
CA ASN A 134 -9.14 -17.92 -4.10
C ASN A 134 -8.50 -18.69 -2.94
N SER A 135 -8.41 -18.06 -1.77
CA SER A 135 -7.91 -18.67 -0.54
C SER A 135 -8.97 -19.52 0.18
N TRP A 136 -10.24 -19.44 -0.24
CA TRP A 136 -11.34 -20.18 0.41
C TRP A 136 -11.49 -21.59 -0.19
N PRO A 137 -11.61 -22.66 0.64
CA PRO A 137 -11.59 -24.04 0.17
C PRO A 137 -12.83 -24.42 -0.63
N PHE A 138 -13.86 -23.56 -0.71
CA PHE A 138 -15.06 -23.79 -1.50
C PHE A 138 -14.91 -23.41 -2.99
N PHE A 139 -13.83 -22.72 -3.36
CA PHE A 139 -13.57 -22.29 -4.74
C PHE A 139 -12.44 -23.07 -5.44
N ARG A 140 -11.97 -24.19 -4.85
CA ARG A 140 -10.90 -25.04 -5.40
C ARG A 140 -11.40 -26.41 -5.83
#